data_AF-A0A139DFU3-F1
#
_entry.id   AF-A0A139DFU3-F1
#
_cell.length_a   1.000
_cell.length_b   1.000
_cell.length_c   1.000
_cell.angle_alpha   90.00
_cell.angle_beta   90.00
_cell.angle_gamma   90.00
#
_symmetry.space_group_name_H-M   'P 1'
#
loop_
_entity.id
_entity.type
_entity.pdbx_description
1 polymer ?
#
loop_
_entity_poly.entity_id
_entity_poly.type
_entity_poly.pdbx_seq_one_letter_code
_entity_poly.pdbx_strand_id
1 'polypeptide(L)'
;GCVAGLLSAAKLITLAFRHFHDTVLAVLTGFMLGALTKVWPWQETLTWRTNSAGEQVPVSQMPVSPETWTALYQQDAQVFLAVAMAFSGFALVVILDMVGRRSHNISSGSITK
;
A
#
# COMPACT_ATOMS: atom_id res chain seq x y z
N GLY A 1 9.35 28.74 -0.66
CA GLY A 1 7.93 28.37 -0.60
C GLY A 1 7.72 26.90 -0.28
N CYS A 2 8.04 25.98 -1.20
CA CYS A 2 7.67 24.55 -1.08
C CYS A 2 8.22 23.82 0.15
N VAL A 3 9.46 24.07 0.56
CA VAL A 3 10.07 23.38 1.72
C VAL A 3 9.30 23.69 3.01
N ALA A 4 8.86 24.93 3.20
CA ALA A 4 8.03 25.31 4.33
C ALA A 4 6.64 24.66 4.28
N GLY A 5 6.05 24.52 3.08
CA GLY A 5 4.78 23.81 2.89
C GLY A 5 4.87 22.31 3.22
N LEU A 6 5.91 21.63 2.74
CA LEU A 6 6.16 20.21 3.03
C LEU A 6 6.42 19.98 4.53
N LEU A 7 7.23 20.83 5.16
CA LEU A 7 7.49 20.76 6.60
C LEU A 7 6.21 21.01 7.42
N SER A 8 5.38 21.96 7.01
CA SER A 8 4.10 22.25 7.67
C SER A 8 3.15 21.06 7.61
N ALA A 9 2.99 20.44 6.42
CA ALA A 9 2.16 19.25 6.26
C ALA A 9 2.70 18.05 7.08
N ALA A 10 4.01 17.83 7.06
CA ALA A 10 4.64 16.75 7.85
C ALA A 10 4.43 16.95 9.36
N LYS A 11 4.54 18.20 9.85
CA LYS A 11 4.28 18.54 11.26
C LYS A 11 2.81 18.32 11.63
N LEU A 12 1.87 18.64 10.73
CA LEU A 12 0.44 18.46 10.95
C LEU A 12 0.07 16.97 11.10
N ILE A 13 0.62 16.10 10.23
CA ILE A 13 0.46 14.65 10.34
C ILE A 13 1.09 14.13 11.64
N THR A 14 2.30 14.58 11.97
CA THR A 14 2.98 14.18 13.21
C THR A 14 2.20 14.58 14.47
N LEU A 15 1.60 15.78 14.47
CA LEU A 15 0.77 16.27 15.57
C LEU A 15 -0.52 15.47 15.71
N ALA A 16 -1.19 15.18 14.59
CA ALA A 16 -2.40 14.36 14.56
C ALA A 16 -2.13 12.95 15.11
N PHE A 17 -1.01 12.32 14.70
CA PHE A 17 -0.62 11.00 15.17
C PHE A 17 -0.34 10.97 16.68
N ARG A 18 0.19 12.07 17.26
CA ARG A 18 0.50 12.15 18.70
C ARG A 18 -0.71 12.41 19.59
N HIS A 19 -1.70 13.16 19.12
CA HIS A 19 -2.87 13.53 19.93
C HIS A 19 -4.06 12.58 19.74
N PHE A 20 -4.21 11.97 18.56
CA PHE A 20 -5.33 11.09 18.20
C PHE A 20 -4.86 9.78 17.57
N HIS A 21 -3.97 9.05 18.24
CA HIS A 21 -3.35 7.84 17.73
C HIS A 21 -4.38 6.83 17.17
N ASP A 22 -5.42 6.50 17.94
CA ASP A 22 -6.41 5.50 17.54
C ASP A 22 -7.28 5.95 16.36
N THR A 23 -7.70 7.22 16.36
CA THR A 23 -8.50 7.80 15.26
C THR A 23 -7.68 7.89 13.97
N VAL A 24 -6.43 8.34 14.05
CA VAL A 24 -5.54 8.43 12.90
C VAL A 24 -5.21 7.04 12.36
N LEU A 25 -5.02 6.06 13.24
CA LEU A 25 -4.83 4.67 12.84
C LEU A 25 -6.06 4.15 12.09
N ALA A 26 -7.28 4.38 12.60
CA ALA A 26 -8.51 3.98 11.92
C ALA A 26 -8.68 4.64 10.53
N VAL A 27 -8.36 5.93 10.42
CA VAL A 27 -8.39 6.66 9.14
C VAL A 27 -7.36 6.12 8.16
N LEU A 28 -6.12 5.88 8.60
CA LEU A 28 -5.06 5.30 7.78
C LEU A 28 -5.41 3.87 7.35
N THR A 29 -5.96 3.05 8.24
CA THR A 29 -6.44 1.71 7.90
C THR A 29 -7.56 1.78 6.87
N GLY A 30 -8.52 2.70 7.00
CA GLY A 30 -9.56 2.94 5.99
C GLY A 30 -8.98 3.38 4.65
N PHE A 31 -7.97 4.25 4.65
CA PHE A 31 -7.25 4.67 3.45
C PHE A 31 -6.50 3.50 2.80
N MET A 32 -5.80 2.67 3.58
CA MET A 32 -5.12 1.47 3.07
C MET A 32 -6.10 0.45 2.49
N LEU A 33 -7.26 0.25 3.13
CA LEU A 33 -8.35 -0.59 2.61
C LEU A 33 -8.91 -0.05 1.29
N GLY A 34 -9.11 1.27 1.17
CA GLY A 34 -9.54 1.90 -0.08
C GLY A 34 -8.49 1.79 -1.19
N ALA A 35 -7.21 1.89 -0.85
CA ALA A 35 -6.11 1.69 -1.79
C ALA A 35 -5.98 0.23 -2.24
N LEU A 36 -6.36 -0.74 -1.40
CA LEU A 36 -6.31 -2.18 -1.72
C LEU A 36 -7.05 -2.52 -3.01
N THR A 37 -8.23 -1.93 -3.22
CA THR A 37 -9.03 -2.12 -4.44
C THR A 37 -8.29 -1.64 -5.70
N LYS A 38 -7.44 -0.61 -5.59
CA LYS A 38 -6.64 -0.08 -6.71
C LYS A 38 -5.36 -0.85 -6.97
N VAL A 39 -4.70 -1.36 -5.92
CA VAL A 39 -3.47 -2.16 -6.04
C VAL A 39 -3.74 -3.64 -6.32
N TRP A 40 -5.02 -4.05 -6.35
CA TRP A 40 -5.40 -5.41 -6.68
C TRP A 40 -4.91 -5.80 -8.08
N PRO A 41 -4.15 -6.90 -8.23
CA PRO A 41 -3.42 -7.21 -9.46
C PRO A 41 -4.32 -7.69 -10.62
N TRP A 42 -5.54 -8.15 -10.34
CA TRP A 42 -6.46 -8.71 -11.35
C TRP A 42 -7.59 -7.73 -11.65
N GLN A 43 -7.54 -7.04 -12.79
CA GLN A 43 -8.48 -5.94 -13.13
C GLN A 43 -8.98 -6.01 -14.58
N GLU A 44 -10.23 -6.41 -14.79
CA GLU A 44 -10.83 -6.53 -16.13
C GLU A 44 -11.00 -5.17 -16.81
N THR A 45 -10.40 -4.99 -17.99
CA THR A 45 -10.57 -3.80 -18.84
C THR A 45 -11.87 -3.92 -19.64
N LEU A 46 -12.96 -3.33 -19.13
CA LEU A 46 -14.31 -3.46 -19.70
C LEU A 46 -14.56 -2.59 -20.94
N THR A 47 -13.86 -1.46 -21.08
CA THR A 47 -14.09 -0.53 -22.19
C THR A 47 -12.81 0.12 -22.65
N TRP A 48 -12.54 0.05 -23.94
CA TRP A 48 -11.44 0.74 -24.61
C TRP A 48 -11.94 2.10 -25.10
N ARG A 49 -11.23 3.20 -24.82
CA ARG A 49 -11.38 4.44 -25.59
C ARG A 49 -10.15 4.64 -26.44
N THR A 50 -10.38 4.95 -27.70
CA THR A 50 -9.37 5.53 -28.58
C THR A 50 -9.08 6.96 -28.14
N ASN A 51 -7.86 7.20 -27.65
CA ASN A 51 -7.34 8.54 -27.41
C ASN A 51 -7.15 9.28 -28.75
N SER A 52 -7.05 10.61 -28.76
CA SER A 52 -6.79 11.43 -29.95
C SER A 52 -5.49 11.08 -30.68
N ALA A 53 -4.62 10.28 -30.05
CA ALA A 53 -3.39 9.71 -30.62
C ALA A 53 -3.59 8.33 -31.29
N GLY A 54 -4.81 7.79 -31.35
CA GLY A 54 -5.12 6.50 -31.97
C GLY A 54 -4.83 5.27 -31.09
N GLU A 55 -4.33 5.46 -29.87
CA GLU A 55 -4.05 4.37 -28.93
C GLU A 55 -5.30 3.99 -28.12
N GLN A 56 -5.58 2.68 -28.03
CA GLN A 56 -6.67 2.14 -27.23
C GLN A 56 -6.27 2.13 -25.74
N VAL A 57 -6.84 3.04 -24.96
CA VAL A 57 -6.60 3.12 -23.53
C VAL A 57 -7.80 2.48 -22.80
N PRO A 58 -7.57 1.56 -21.86
CA PRO A 58 -8.64 1.00 -21.05
C PRO A 58 -9.22 2.06 -20.11
N VAL A 59 -10.51 2.38 -20.27
CA VAL A 59 -11.20 3.49 -19.58
C VAL A 59 -11.95 3.06 -18.34
N SER A 60 -12.33 1.80 -18.25
CA SER A 60 -12.99 1.25 -17.08
C SER A 60 -12.34 -0.09 -16.72
N GLN A 61 -11.78 -0.15 -15.52
CA GLN A 61 -11.12 -1.33 -14.96
C GLN A 61 -11.89 -1.73 -13.71
N MET A 62 -12.50 -2.92 -13.72
CA MET A 62 -13.16 -3.47 -12.54
C MET A 62 -12.26 -4.51 -11.89
N PRO A 63 -12.10 -4.49 -10.55
CA PRO A 63 -11.35 -5.53 -9.85
C PRO A 63 -12.11 -6.85 -9.98
N VAL A 64 -11.43 -7.89 -10.44
CA VAL A 64 -11.99 -9.23 -10.66
C VAL A 64 -11.19 -10.28 -9.90
N SER A 65 -11.81 -11.44 -9.67
CA SER A 65 -11.13 -12.57 -9.05
C SER A 65 -10.11 -13.21 -10.01
N PRO A 66 -9.06 -13.90 -9.50
CA PRO A 66 -8.09 -14.57 -10.36
C PRO A 66 -8.72 -15.61 -11.29
N GLU A 67 -9.79 -16.29 -10.86
CA GLU A 67 -10.53 -17.28 -11.66
C GLU A 67 -11.26 -16.64 -12.86
N THR A 68 -11.87 -15.47 -12.64
CA THR A 68 -12.47 -14.68 -13.72
C THR A 68 -11.40 -14.08 -14.64
N TRP A 69 -10.22 -13.72 -14.11
CA TRP A 69 -9.10 -13.19 -14.89
C TRP A 69 -8.50 -14.25 -15.82
N THR A 70 -8.28 -15.48 -15.34
CA THR A 70 -7.79 -16.59 -16.17
C THR A 70 -8.82 -16.97 -17.24
N ALA A 71 -10.12 -16.94 -16.92
CA ALA A 71 -11.18 -17.21 -17.88
C ALA A 71 -11.25 -16.16 -19.00
N LEU A 72 -11.00 -14.87 -18.69
CA LEU A 72 -11.12 -13.79 -19.65
C LEU A 72 -9.89 -13.63 -20.56
N TYR A 73 -8.68 -13.73 -20.00
CA TYR A 73 -7.43 -13.45 -20.72
C TYR A 73 -6.70 -14.73 -21.16
N GLN A 74 -7.17 -15.91 -20.74
CA GLN A 74 -6.52 -17.22 -20.96
C GLN A 74 -5.02 -17.25 -20.60
N GLN A 75 -4.59 -16.35 -19.73
CA GLN A 75 -3.25 -16.31 -19.18
C GLN A 75 -3.28 -16.71 -17.70
N ASP A 76 -2.24 -17.39 -17.25
CA ASP A 76 -2.09 -17.74 -15.85
C ASP A 76 -2.05 -16.48 -14.98
N ALA A 77 -2.97 -16.40 -14.02
CA ALA A 77 -3.09 -15.31 -13.06
C ALA A 77 -1.91 -15.24 -12.06
N GLN A 78 -0.91 -16.12 -12.19
CA GLN A 78 0.29 -16.23 -11.34
C GLN A 78 0.00 -16.08 -9.84
N VAL A 79 -1.10 -16.70 -9.40
CA VAL A 79 -1.61 -16.56 -8.02
C VAL A 79 -0.56 -16.97 -6.99
N PHE A 80 0.23 -18.00 -7.28
CA PHE A 80 1.32 -18.44 -6.42
C PHE A 80 2.38 -17.36 -6.20
N LEU A 81 2.80 -16.66 -7.27
CA LEU A 81 3.78 -15.57 -7.17
C LEU A 81 3.21 -14.36 -6.41
N ALA A 82 1.94 -14.02 -6.65
CA ALA A 82 1.25 -12.95 -5.92
C ALA A 82 1.19 -13.24 -4.41
N VAL A 83 0.85 -14.47 -4.03
CA VAL A 83 0.85 -14.91 -2.63
C VAL A 83 2.27 -14.88 -2.04
N ALA A 84 3.29 -15.34 -2.77
CA ALA A 84 4.68 -15.28 -2.32
C ALA A 84 5.16 -13.83 -2.09
N MET A 85 4.82 -12.90 -2.99
CA MET A 85 5.08 -11.47 -2.84
C MET A 85 4.37 -10.88 -1.62
N ALA A 86 3.11 -11.26 -1.37
CA ALA A 86 2.37 -10.81 -0.19
C ALA A 86 3.05 -11.27 1.12
N PHE A 87 3.45 -12.54 1.20
CA PHE A 87 4.19 -13.06 2.35
C PHE A 87 5.58 -12.43 2.50
N SER A 88 6.28 -12.18 1.40
CA SER A 88 7.56 -11.47 1.40
C SER A 88 7.43 -10.06 1.98
N GLY A 89 6.43 -9.30 1.52
CA GLY A 89 6.13 -7.97 2.04
C GLY A 89 5.78 -8.00 3.54
N PHE A 90 4.96 -8.97 3.96
CA PHE A 90 4.65 -9.16 5.38
C PHE A 90 5.89 -9.48 6.21
N ALA A 91 6.74 -10.41 5.75
CA ALA A 91 7.99 -10.76 6.41
C ALA A 91 8.93 -9.55 6.54
N LEU A 92 9.03 -8.72 5.50
CA LEU A 92 9.81 -7.49 5.50
C LEU A 92 9.33 -6.50 6.58
N VAL A 93 8.01 -6.31 6.71
CA VAL A 93 7.42 -5.47 7.78
C VAL A 93 7.74 -6.03 9.16
N VAL A 94 7.63 -7.34 9.36
CA VAL A 94 7.96 -7.99 10.64
C VAL A 94 9.44 -7.81 11.00
N ILE A 95 10.35 -7.96 10.02
CA ILE A 95 11.78 -7.74 10.21
C ILE A 95 12.05 -6.28 10.59
N LEU A 96 11.44 -5.32 9.90
CA LEU A 96 11.59 -3.89 10.20
C LEU A 96 11.14 -3.56 11.63
N ASP A 97 10.00 -4.10 12.03
CA ASP A 97 9.43 -3.94 13.37
C ASP A 97 10.34 -4.57 14.44
N MET A 98 10.91 -5.75 14.16
CA MET A 98 11.86 -6.42 15.05
C MET A 98 13.17 -5.65 15.20
N VAL A 99 13.72 -5.09 14.11
CA VAL A 99 14.92 -4.25 14.14
C VAL A 99 14.65 -2.93 14.88
N GLY A 100 13.51 -2.29 14.61
CA GLY A 100 13.09 -1.05 15.28
C GLY A 100 12.97 -1.21 16.80
N ARG A 101 12.33 -2.29 17.26
CA ARG A 101 12.22 -2.60 18.70
C ARG A 101 13.59 -2.85 19.37
N ARG A 102 14.54 -3.45 18.65
CA ARG A 102 15.88 -3.74 19.18
C ARG A 102 16.69 -2.48 19.46
N SER A 103 16.54 -1.44 18.64
CA SER A 103 17.25 -0.16 18.82
C SER A 103 16.81 0.57 20.10
N HIS A 104 15.51 0.55 20.43
CA HIS A 104 15.00 1.21 21.65
C HIS A 104 15.56 0.58 22.94
N ASN A 105 15.76 -0.75 22.98
CA ASN A 105 16.29 -1.46 24.15
C ASN A 105 17.79 -1.20 24.41
N ILE A 106 18.56 -0.82 23.40
CA ILE A 106 20.02 -0.60 23.53
C ILE A 106 20.31 0.73 24.25
N SER A 107 19.48 1.76 24.05
CA SER A 107 19.67 3.06 24.71
C SER A 107 19.37 3.04 26.21
N SER A 108 18.55 2.10 26.70
CA SER A 108 18.18 2.01 28.11
C SER A 108 19.16 1.16 28.95
N GLY A 109 19.95 0.28 28.32
CA GLY A 109 20.93 -0.56 29.01
C GLY A 109 22.27 0.12 29.30
N SER A 110 22.52 1.31 28.76
CA SER A 110 23.79 2.04 28.94
C SER A 110 23.81 2.99 30.14
N ILE A 111 22.68 3.27 30.79
CA ILE A 111 22.57 4.26 31.89
C ILE A 111 22.63 3.58 33.28
N THR A 112 22.62 2.24 33.35
CA THR A 112 22.58 1.48 34.61
C THR A 112 23.85 0.69 34.93
N LYS A 113 24.96 0.96 34.24
CA LYS A 113 26.29 0.43 34.59
C LYS A 113 27.28 1.54 34.86
#